data_AF-A0A524ENJ5-F1
#
_entry.id   AF-A0A524ENJ5-F1
#
_cell.length_a   1.000
_cell.length_b   1.000
_cell.length_c   1.000
_cell.angle_alpha   90.00
_cell.angle_beta   90.00
_cell.angle_gamma   90.00
#
_symmetry.space_group_name_H-M   'P 1'
#
loop_
_entity.id
_entity.type
_entity.pdbx_description
1 polymer ?
#
loop_
_entity_poly.entity_id
_entity_poly.type
_entity_poly.pdbx_seq_one_letter_code
_entity_poly.pdbx_strand_id
1 'polypeptide(L)'
;MMPSEKQLGKFAVIGIIVAGALLNIGLYFILFFIAPILVGAVVGYLMHILHRALLGSFLSGLLAYLPLELLTAPTYIQYLVDEGVYSVNEIAQNLANIYFQLISASVILALLCLVGGYLGLLIRRRIS
;
A
#
# COMPACT_ATOMS: atom_id res chain seq x y z
N MET A 1 0.48 -5.62 -34.32
CA MET A 1 -0.54 -6.63 -33.92
C MET A 1 -1.27 -6.06 -32.71
N MET A 2 -2.58 -5.81 -32.79
CA MET A 2 -3.33 -5.27 -31.64
C MET A 2 -3.56 -6.35 -30.58
N PRO A 3 -3.47 -6.02 -29.27
CA PRO A 3 -3.84 -6.96 -28.21
C PRO A 3 -5.36 -7.20 -28.21
N SER A 4 -5.77 -8.42 -27.92
CA SER A 4 -7.19 -8.77 -27.74
C SER A 4 -7.82 -8.04 -26.56
N GLU A 5 -9.15 -7.88 -26.55
CA GLU A 5 -9.88 -7.21 -25.45
C GLU A 5 -9.59 -7.83 -24.08
N LYS A 6 -9.45 -9.16 -24.01
CA LYS A 6 -9.05 -9.91 -22.81
C LYS A 6 -7.63 -9.61 -22.33
N GLN A 7 -6.74 -9.11 -23.20
CA GLN A 7 -5.42 -8.60 -22.82
C GLN A 7 -5.51 -7.12 -22.42
N LEU A 8 -6.27 -6.30 -23.16
CA LEU A 8 -6.51 -4.89 -22.84
C LEU A 8 -7.04 -4.70 -21.41
N GLY A 9 -8.03 -5.52 -21.03
CA GLY A 9 -8.60 -5.53 -19.67
C GLY A 9 -7.67 -6.05 -18.57
N LYS A 10 -6.53 -6.69 -18.91
CA LYS A 10 -5.47 -7.05 -17.93
C LYS A 10 -4.51 -5.88 -17.70
N PHE A 11 -4.09 -5.21 -18.78
CA PHE A 11 -3.24 -4.02 -18.68
C PHE A 11 -3.92 -2.90 -17.89
N ALA A 12 -5.23 -2.69 -18.09
CA ALA A 12 -6.02 -1.74 -17.28
C ALA A 12 -5.97 -2.04 -15.77
N VAL A 13 -6.10 -3.32 -15.37
CA VAL A 13 -6.03 -3.73 -13.94
C VAL A 13 -4.64 -3.43 -13.36
N ILE A 14 -3.56 -3.75 -14.08
CA ILE A 14 -2.19 -3.47 -13.63
C ILE A 14 -1.94 -1.95 -13.54
N GLY A 15 -2.40 -1.18 -14.53
CA GLY A 15 -2.30 0.28 -14.53
C GLY A 15 -3.00 0.93 -13.33
N ILE A 16 -4.20 0.46 -12.96
CA ILE A 16 -4.91 0.94 -11.77
C ILE A 16 -4.14 0.59 -10.47
N ILE A 17 -3.54 -0.59 -10.37
CA ILE A 17 -2.73 -0.98 -9.20
C ILE A 17 -1.50 -0.08 -9.06
N VAL A 18 -0.77 0.17 -10.15
CA VAL A 18 0.42 1.04 -10.14
C VAL A 18 0.05 2.50 -9.86
N ALA A 19 -1.02 3.01 -10.48
CA ALA A 19 -1.53 4.35 -10.19
C ALA A 19 -1.97 4.50 -8.72
N GLY A 20 -2.62 3.47 -8.16
CA GLY A 20 -2.94 3.41 -6.74
C GLY A 20 -1.69 3.41 -5.85
N ALA A 21 -0.62 2.68 -6.22
CA ALA A 21 0.61 2.67 -5.45
C ALA A 21 1.31 4.05 -5.45
N LEU A 22 1.37 4.71 -6.60
CA LEU A 22 1.89 6.08 -6.70
C LEU A 22 1.04 7.10 -5.92
N LEU A 23 -0.29 6.94 -5.92
CA LEU A 23 -1.19 7.81 -5.16
C LEU A 23 -1.09 7.58 -3.64
N ASN A 24 -0.88 6.34 -3.20
CA ASN A 24 -0.57 6.01 -1.80
C ASN A 24 0.72 6.73 -1.36
N ILE A 25 1.81 6.62 -2.13
CA ILE A 25 3.08 7.30 -1.82
C ILE A 25 2.89 8.83 -1.77
N GLY A 26 2.20 9.41 -2.76
CA GLY A 26 1.98 10.85 -2.83
C GLY A 26 1.10 11.42 -1.71
N LEU A 27 0.11 10.66 -1.23
CA LEU A 27 -0.79 11.09 -0.14
C LEU A 27 -0.29 10.73 1.26
N TYR A 28 0.66 9.79 1.41
CA TYR A 28 1.17 9.35 2.71
C TYR A 28 1.69 10.52 3.55
N PHE A 29 2.49 11.40 2.95
CA PHE A 29 3.08 12.58 3.60
C PHE A 29 2.08 13.70 3.95
N ILE A 30 0.82 13.58 3.52
CA ILE A 30 -0.24 14.60 3.73
C ILE A 30 -1.35 14.07 4.65
N LEU A 31 -1.75 12.81 4.46
CA LEU A 31 -2.94 12.20 5.07
C LEU A 31 -2.61 10.95 5.90
N PHE A 32 -1.37 10.45 5.87
CA PHE A 32 -0.87 9.35 6.68
C PHE A 32 -1.83 8.14 6.69
N PHE A 33 -2.36 7.73 7.85
CA PHE A 33 -3.31 6.61 7.97
C PHE A 33 -4.62 6.75 7.17
N ILE A 34 -5.01 7.96 6.74
CA ILE A 34 -6.22 8.20 5.94
C ILE A 34 -5.95 7.90 4.44
N ALA A 35 -4.71 8.08 3.96
CA ALA A 35 -4.34 7.83 2.57
C ALA A 35 -4.67 6.40 2.10
N PRO A 36 -4.30 5.31 2.82
CA PRO A 36 -4.67 3.94 2.45
C PRO A 36 -6.17 3.75 2.15
N ILE A 37 -7.03 4.30 3.00
CA ILE A 37 -8.49 4.10 2.90
C ILE A 37 -9.06 4.85 1.69
N LEU A 38 -8.62 6.08 1.45
CA LEU A 38 -9.07 6.88 0.30
C LEU A 38 -8.57 6.32 -1.02
N VAL A 39 -7.28 5.94 -1.10
CA VAL A 39 -6.68 5.36 -2.32
C VAL A 39 -7.28 3.98 -2.60
N GLY A 40 -7.48 3.17 -1.56
CA GLY A 40 -8.24 1.94 -1.66
C GLY A 40 -9.63 2.18 -2.24
N ALA A 41 -10.37 3.18 -1.74
CA ALA A 41 -11.69 3.52 -2.28
C ALA A 41 -11.66 3.93 -3.76
N VAL A 42 -10.65 4.67 -4.22
CA VAL A 42 -10.46 4.98 -5.64
C VAL A 42 -10.21 3.70 -6.45
N VAL A 43 -9.28 2.84 -6.03
CA VAL A 43 -8.95 1.58 -6.73
C VAL A 43 -10.15 0.63 -6.77
N GLY A 44 -10.86 0.46 -5.65
CA GLY A 44 -12.05 -0.37 -5.56
C GLY A 44 -13.23 0.14 -6.39
N TYR A 45 -13.42 1.47 -6.42
CA TYR A 45 -14.39 2.12 -7.30
C TYR A 45 -14.06 1.89 -8.79
N LEU A 46 -12.79 1.89 -9.19
CA LEU A 46 -12.40 1.66 -10.58
C LEU A 46 -12.51 0.19 -11.03
N MET A 47 -12.41 -0.78 -10.13
CA MET A 47 -12.27 -2.21 -10.50
C MET A 47 -13.57 -2.96 -10.86
N HIS A 48 -14.76 -2.44 -10.51
CA HIS A 48 -16.12 -3.04 -10.64
C HIS A 48 -16.37 -4.44 -10.00
N ILE A 49 -15.37 -5.33 -9.92
CA ILE A 49 -15.50 -6.74 -9.53
C ILE A 49 -14.85 -6.95 -8.15
N LEU A 50 -15.59 -7.55 -7.19
CA LEU A 50 -15.16 -7.70 -5.79
C LEU A 50 -13.72 -8.20 -5.62
N HIS A 51 -13.40 -9.38 -6.17
CA HIS A 51 -12.06 -9.96 -6.05
C HIS A 51 -10.96 -9.07 -6.65
N ARG A 52 -11.25 -8.31 -7.71
CA ARG A 52 -10.28 -7.37 -8.32
C ARG A 52 -10.16 -6.08 -7.51
N ALA A 53 -11.26 -5.57 -6.95
CA ALA A 53 -11.27 -4.41 -6.07
C ALA A 53 -10.45 -4.67 -4.80
N LEU A 54 -10.67 -5.80 -4.13
CA LEU A 54 -9.95 -6.15 -2.91
C LEU A 54 -8.46 -6.43 -3.17
N LEU A 55 -8.14 -7.33 -4.11
CA LEU A 55 -6.75 -7.64 -4.45
C LEU A 55 -6.00 -6.43 -5.01
N GLY A 56 -6.65 -5.65 -5.87
CA GLY A 56 -6.05 -4.47 -6.47
C GLY A 56 -5.71 -3.40 -5.45
N SER A 57 -6.62 -3.15 -4.49
CA SER A 57 -6.39 -2.16 -3.43
C SER A 57 -5.32 -2.65 -2.43
N PHE A 58 -5.37 -3.92 -2.04
CA PHE A 58 -4.33 -4.52 -1.19
C PHE A 58 -2.94 -4.45 -1.85
N LEU A 59 -2.84 -4.84 -3.13
CA LEU A 59 -1.59 -4.78 -3.87
C LEU A 59 -1.10 -3.35 -4.10
N SER A 60 -1.99 -2.37 -4.33
CA SER A 60 -1.59 -0.96 -4.43
C SER A 60 -1.14 -0.38 -3.09
N GLY A 61 -1.62 -0.91 -1.96
CA GLY A 61 -1.06 -0.62 -0.64
C GLY A 61 0.31 -1.24 -0.46
N LEU A 62 0.42 -2.56 -0.68
CA LEU A 62 1.67 -3.30 -0.45
C LEU A 62 2.82 -2.82 -1.35
N LEU A 63 2.55 -2.52 -2.62
CA LEU A 63 3.53 -1.97 -3.57
C LEU A 63 3.92 -0.51 -3.29
N ALA A 64 3.15 0.22 -2.48
CA ALA A 64 3.51 1.55 -2.01
C ALA A 64 4.33 1.48 -0.71
N TYR A 65 3.77 0.85 0.32
CA TYR A 65 4.29 0.93 1.68
C TYR A 65 5.47 0.00 1.92
N LEU A 66 5.48 -1.23 1.38
CA LEU A 66 6.61 -2.15 1.61
C LEU A 66 7.93 -1.62 1.02
N PRO A 67 8.00 -1.07 -0.21
CA PRO A 67 9.22 -0.43 -0.68
C PRO A 67 9.55 0.86 0.08
N LEU A 68 8.55 1.65 0.47
CA LEU A 68 8.76 2.91 1.20
C LEU A 68 9.39 2.66 2.58
N GLU A 69 8.78 1.81 3.40
CA GLU A 69 9.26 1.48 4.76
C GLU A 69 10.64 0.80 4.72
N LEU A 70 10.93 -0.02 3.70
CA LEU A 70 12.27 -0.62 3.53
C LEU A 70 13.34 0.37 3.06
N LEU A 71 12.96 1.41 2.29
CA LEU A 71 13.87 2.48 1.88
C LEU A 71 14.13 3.49 3.02
N THR A 72 13.16 3.72 3.90
CA THR A 72 13.32 4.58 5.10
C THR A 72 13.92 3.83 6.30
N ALA A 73 13.95 2.49 6.29
CA ALA A 73 14.48 1.66 7.38
C ALA A 73 15.87 2.09 7.89
N PRO A 74 16.87 2.42 7.05
CA PRO A 74 18.19 2.85 7.55
C PRO A 74 18.12 4.17 8.33
N THR A 75 17.31 5.12 7.87
CA THR A 75 17.09 6.41 8.53
C THR A 75 16.34 6.25 9.86
N TYR A 76 15.35 5.35 9.90
CA TYR A 76 14.65 5.00 11.13
C TYR A 76 15.57 4.32 12.15
N ILE A 77 16.41 3.37 11.71
CA ILE A 77 17.42 2.71 12.55
C ILE A 77 18.43 3.73 13.10
N GLN A 78 18.88 4.69 12.29
CA GLN A 78 19.78 5.75 12.78
C GLN A 78 19.09 6.64 13.82
N TYR A 79 17.86 7.08 13.57
CA TYR A 79 17.08 7.89 14.53
C TYR A 79 16.96 7.19 15.90
N LEU A 80 16.79 5.87 15.92
CA LEU A 80 16.75 5.08 17.17
C LEU A 80 18.11 5.03 17.92
N VAL A 81 19.24 5.23 17.24
CA VAL A 81 20.56 5.40 17.88
C VAL A 81 20.72 6.82 18.41
N ASP A 82 20.38 7.81 17.59
CA ASP A 82 20.60 9.23 17.89
C ASP A 82 19.71 9.71 19.06
N GLU A 83 18.48 9.16 19.20
CA GLU A 83 17.60 9.34 20.38
C GLU A 83 17.96 8.41 21.57
N GLY A 84 18.97 7.55 21.44
CA GLY A 84 19.41 6.63 22.50
C GLY A 84 18.43 5.49 22.84
N VAL A 85 17.47 5.19 21.97
CA VAL A 85 16.47 4.13 22.17
C VAL A 85 17.09 2.73 22.06
N TYR A 86 18.11 2.57 21.21
CA TYR A 86 18.94 1.36 21.11
C TYR A 86 20.41 1.70 20.92
N SER A 87 21.30 0.95 21.56
CA SER A 87 22.72 0.93 21.18
C SER A 87 22.93 0.19 19.85
N VAL A 88 24.06 0.48 19.19
CA VAL A 88 24.48 -0.20 17.95
C VAL A 88 24.53 -1.73 18.10
N ASN A 89 24.91 -2.22 19.29
CA ASN A 89 24.95 -3.66 19.59
C ASN A 89 23.55 -4.27 19.68
N GLU A 90 22.59 -3.56 20.27
CA GLU A 90 21.19 -4.03 20.37
C GLU A 90 20.49 -4.02 19.02
N ILE A 91 20.79 -3.05 18.14
CA ILE A 91 20.32 -3.05 16.74
C ILE A 91 20.87 -4.26 15.98
N ALA A 92 22.16 -4.58 16.12
CA ALA A 92 22.75 -5.76 15.48
C ALA A 92 22.05 -7.07 15.91
N GLN A 93 21.58 -7.16 17.16
CA GLN A 93 20.84 -8.31 17.68
C GLN A 93 19.34 -8.29 17.32
N ASN A 94 18.71 -7.11 17.24
CA ASN A 94 17.27 -6.95 17.00
C ASN A 94 16.90 -6.63 15.55
N LEU A 95 17.86 -6.60 14.61
CA LEU A 95 17.63 -6.19 13.22
C LEU A 95 16.46 -6.95 12.56
N ALA A 96 16.32 -8.25 12.82
CA ALA A 96 15.20 -9.06 12.32
C ALA A 96 13.84 -8.62 12.90
N ASN A 97 13.80 -8.22 14.17
CA ASN A 97 12.59 -7.71 14.83
C ASN A 97 12.18 -6.35 14.25
N ILE A 98 13.15 -5.46 13.98
CA ILE A 98 12.92 -4.14 13.36
C ILE A 98 12.33 -4.31 11.96
N TYR A 99 12.94 -5.14 11.10
CA TYR A 99 12.39 -5.41 9.77
C TYR A 99 11.02 -6.11 9.83
N PHE A 100 10.79 -7.03 10.77
CA PHE A 100 9.47 -7.64 10.96
C PHE A 100 8.39 -6.61 11.33
N GLN A 101 8.71 -5.64 12.20
CA GLN A 101 7.81 -4.53 12.53
C GLN A 101 7.47 -3.70 11.30
N LEU A 102 8.46 -3.23 10.53
CA LEU A 102 8.25 -2.44 9.30
C LEU A 102 7.42 -3.20 8.23
N ILE A 103 7.67 -4.50 8.06
CA ILE A 103 6.89 -5.37 7.17
C ILE A 103 5.45 -5.50 7.68
N SER A 104 5.24 -5.70 8.98
CA SER A 104 3.89 -5.79 9.56
C SER A 104 3.10 -4.48 9.44
N ALA A 105 3.75 -3.32 9.62
CA ALA A 105 3.14 -2.01 9.38
C ALA A 105 2.73 -1.85 7.92
N SER A 106 3.60 -2.22 6.97
CA SER A 106 3.30 -2.24 5.54
C SER A 106 2.07 -3.10 5.19
N VAL A 107 1.93 -4.27 5.84
CA VAL A 107 0.77 -5.15 5.67
C VAL A 107 -0.50 -4.55 6.29
N ILE A 108 -0.42 -3.91 7.47
CA ILE A 108 -1.55 -3.21 8.10
C ILE A 108 -2.05 -2.07 7.20
N LEU A 109 -1.16 -1.25 6.64
CA LEU A 109 -1.53 -0.20 5.68
C LEU A 109 -2.17 -0.78 4.41
N ALA A 110 -1.65 -1.91 3.89
CA ALA A 110 -2.27 -2.62 2.77
C ALA A 110 -3.66 -3.19 3.09
N LEU A 111 -3.92 -3.62 4.32
CA LEU A 111 -5.25 -4.03 4.78
C LEU A 111 -6.21 -2.84 4.92
N LEU A 112 -5.74 -1.65 5.30
CA LEU A 112 -6.55 -0.43 5.26
C LEU A 112 -6.93 -0.06 3.81
N CYS A 113 -6.04 -0.27 2.83
CA CYS A 113 -6.41 -0.17 1.41
C CYS A 113 -7.49 -1.18 1.02
N LEU A 114 -7.47 -2.41 1.54
CA LEU A 114 -8.51 -3.42 1.28
C LEU A 114 -9.88 -2.97 1.80
N VAL A 115 -9.94 -2.39 3.01
CA VAL A 115 -11.17 -1.79 3.58
C VAL A 115 -11.67 -0.65 2.70
N GLY A 116 -10.78 0.26 2.28
CA GLY A 116 -11.10 1.31 1.30
C GLY A 116 -11.68 0.73 0.00
N GLY A 117 -11.03 -0.30 -0.55
CA GLY A 117 -11.45 -0.98 -1.78
C GLY A 117 -12.84 -1.58 -1.72
N TYR A 118 -13.26 -2.09 -0.55
CA TYR A 118 -14.62 -2.54 -0.31
C TYR A 118 -15.62 -1.35 -0.32
N LEU A 119 -15.30 -0.26 0.37
CA LEU A 119 -16.15 0.95 0.42
C LEU A 119 -16.34 1.57 -0.97
N GLY A 120 -15.26 1.74 -1.75
CA GLY A 120 -15.32 2.28 -3.12
C GLY A 120 -16.19 1.43 -4.05
N LEU A 121 -16.12 0.11 -3.93
CA LEU A 121 -16.98 -0.82 -4.65
C LEU A 121 -18.45 -0.69 -4.25
N LEU A 122 -18.76 -0.52 -2.95
CA LEU A 122 -20.12 -0.29 -2.48
C LEU A 122 -20.70 1.03 -2.97
N ILE A 123 -19.91 2.10 -3.01
CA ILE A 123 -20.31 3.41 -3.56
C ILE A 123 -20.70 3.25 -5.03
N ARG A 124 -19.85 2.62 -5.84
CA ARG A 124 -20.14 2.35 -7.26
C ARG A 124 -21.43 1.57 -7.46
N ARG A 125 -21.66 0.52 -6.67
CA ARG A 125 -22.89 -0.31 -6.69
C ARG A 125 -24.18 0.40 -6.26
N ARG A 126 -24.11 1.66 -5.82
CA ARG A 126 -25.29 2.51 -5.54
C ARG A 126 -25.51 3.62 -6.58
N ILE A 127 -24.58 3.78 -7.52
CA ILE A 127 -24.56 4.85 -8.54
C ILE A 127 -24.69 4.25 -9.96
N SER A 128 -24.29 2.99 -10.16
CA SER A 128 -24.51 2.18 -11.36
C SER A 128 -25.74 1.29 -11.23
#